data_AF-A0A4Q6EQE3-F1
#
_entry.id   AF-A0A4Q6EQE3-F1
#
_cell.length_a   1.000
_cell.length_b   1.000
_cell.length_c   1.000
_cell.angle_alpha   90.00
_cell.angle_beta   90.00
_cell.angle_gamma   90.00
#
_symmetry.space_group_name_H-M   'P 1'
#
loop_
_entity.id
_entity.type
_entity.pdbx_description
1 polymer ?
#
loop_
_entity_poly.entity_id
_entity_poly.type
_entity_poly.pdbx_seq_one_letter_code
_entity_poly.pdbx_strand_id
1 'polypeptide(L)'
;AAFMGHIGHVVRNSFRSVLLSLTRGLLASTPGGGAGRHYRRLSWASASFAILADVAMGTLGGSLKAKQMVTGRFADILSAMYLGTSTLRRWEYEGRKKEDLVYVDYAMETCFHNMQVAFDGLFANLTVPGATWFFRGVIGTWSRINRLSSGPSDYQTHKIAQAIQTPGEQRSRMIEGIYLADDGHVWELEKALVAVKASDAADKKVKAAVRSKKIPKAKGAALYDSALKANVINQTEFNVIAEAEKLRLSAIQVDEFTLEDYASRK
;
A
#
# COMPACT_ATOMS: atom_id res chain seq x y z
N ALA A 1 41.03 -14.81 13.83
CA ALA A 1 40.18 -15.69 12.99
C ALA A 1 38.83 -15.05 12.59
N ALA A 2 38.15 -14.31 13.47
CA ALA A 2 36.88 -13.65 13.13
C ALA A 2 36.98 -12.57 12.02
N PHE A 3 38.11 -11.83 11.96
CA PHE A 3 38.33 -10.77 10.97
C PHE A 3 38.43 -11.29 9.52
N MET A 4 39.16 -12.37 9.26
CA MET A 4 39.21 -12.99 7.92
C MET A 4 37.88 -13.66 7.53
N GLY A 5 37.16 -14.23 8.50
CA GLY A 5 35.79 -14.72 8.29
C GLY A 5 34.82 -13.59 7.93
N HIS A 6 34.94 -12.43 8.57
CA HIS A 6 34.15 -11.24 8.26
C HIS A 6 34.49 -10.66 6.88
N ILE A 7 35.78 -10.59 6.50
CA ILE A 7 36.21 -10.18 5.16
C ILE A 7 35.68 -11.14 4.10
N GLY A 8 35.77 -12.45 4.31
CA GLY A 8 35.20 -13.45 3.39
C GLY A 8 33.69 -13.32 3.25
N HIS A 9 32.98 -13.01 4.34
CA HIS A 9 31.54 -12.74 4.30
C HIS A 9 31.20 -11.48 3.52
N VAL A 10 31.94 -10.38 3.73
CA VAL A 10 31.78 -9.10 3.05
C VAL A 10 32.03 -9.26 1.54
N VAL A 11 33.10 -9.96 1.14
CA VAL A 11 33.43 -10.19 -0.28
C VAL A 11 32.35 -11.05 -0.96
N ARG A 12 31.92 -12.15 -0.33
CA ARG A 12 30.86 -13.02 -0.89
C ARG A 12 29.51 -12.30 -0.99
N ASN A 13 29.15 -11.51 0.01
CA ASN A 13 27.94 -10.68 -0.04
C ASN A 13 28.06 -9.59 -1.10
N SER A 14 29.24 -8.98 -1.25
CA SER A 14 29.55 -7.99 -2.29
C SER A 14 29.29 -8.52 -3.69
N PHE A 15 29.89 -9.67 -4.06
CA PHE A 15 29.65 -10.29 -5.35
C PHE A 15 28.17 -10.67 -5.55
N ARG A 16 27.53 -11.23 -4.52
CA ARG A 16 26.11 -11.59 -4.58
C ARG A 16 25.21 -10.37 -4.81
N SER A 17 25.44 -9.25 -4.14
CA SER A 17 24.64 -8.04 -4.34
C SER A 17 24.91 -7.36 -5.67
N VAL A 18 26.16 -7.32 -6.13
CA VAL A 18 26.48 -6.79 -7.47
C VAL A 18 25.77 -7.61 -8.53
N LEU A 19 25.83 -8.94 -8.44
CA LEU A 19 25.13 -9.84 -9.36
C LEU A 19 23.60 -9.72 -9.24
N LEU A 20 23.04 -9.62 -8.03
CA LEU A 20 21.59 -9.42 -7.84
C LEU A 20 21.12 -8.04 -8.28
N SER A 21 21.95 -7.01 -8.15
CA SER A 21 21.66 -5.65 -8.63
C SER A 21 21.68 -5.61 -10.15
N LEU A 22 22.71 -6.18 -10.78
CA LEU A 22 22.81 -6.29 -12.23
C LEU A 22 21.67 -7.14 -12.83
N THR A 23 21.26 -8.21 -12.15
CA THR A 23 20.19 -9.08 -12.63
C THR A 23 18.80 -8.73 -12.09
N ARG A 24 18.66 -7.63 -11.35
CA ARG A 24 17.39 -7.22 -10.69
C ARG A 24 16.73 -8.34 -9.87
N GLY A 25 17.57 -9.16 -9.22
CA GLY A 25 17.16 -10.30 -8.41
C GLY A 25 16.86 -11.59 -9.17
N LEU A 26 17.01 -11.64 -10.50
CA LEU A 26 16.71 -12.85 -11.31
C LEU A 26 17.52 -14.09 -10.90
N LEU A 27 18.70 -13.91 -10.31
CA LEU A 27 19.55 -15.00 -9.80
C LEU A 27 19.13 -15.54 -8.43
N ALA A 28 18.15 -14.93 -7.76
CA ALA A 28 17.63 -15.45 -6.50
C ALA A 28 16.63 -16.58 -6.74
N SER A 29 16.84 -17.71 -6.08
CA SER A 29 15.84 -18.78 -6.02
C SER A 29 14.61 -18.28 -5.26
N THR A 30 13.43 -18.64 -5.77
CA THR A 30 12.15 -18.19 -5.21
C THR A 30 11.19 -19.35 -5.07
N PRO A 31 10.37 -19.35 -4.02
CA PRO A 31 9.19 -20.22 -3.97
C PRO A 31 8.36 -20.01 -5.25
N GLY A 32 7.94 -21.09 -5.89
CA GLY A 32 7.05 -21.02 -7.06
C GLY A 32 5.71 -20.37 -6.70
N GLY A 33 5.10 -19.66 -7.65
CA GLY A 33 3.80 -18.98 -7.47
C GLY A 33 3.79 -17.52 -7.94
N GLY A 34 2.65 -16.85 -7.79
CA GLY A 34 2.40 -15.49 -8.30
C GLY A 34 3.29 -14.38 -7.70
N ALA A 35 3.95 -14.63 -6.56
CA ALA A 35 4.75 -13.63 -5.84
C ALA A 35 6.28 -13.75 -6.04
N GLY A 36 6.76 -14.60 -6.95
CA GLY A 36 8.19 -14.85 -7.15
C GLY A 36 9.01 -13.57 -7.40
N ARG A 37 8.47 -12.61 -8.16
CA ARG A 37 9.13 -11.31 -8.41
C ARG A 37 9.46 -10.54 -7.14
N HIS A 38 8.58 -10.59 -6.14
CA HIS A 38 8.75 -9.88 -4.87
C HIS A 38 9.87 -10.49 -4.03
N TYR A 39 9.94 -11.83 -3.97
CA TYR A 39 11.04 -12.53 -3.29
C TYR A 39 12.42 -12.23 -3.89
N ARG A 40 12.50 -12.11 -5.23
CA ARG A 40 13.75 -11.73 -5.92
C ARG A 40 14.21 -10.33 -5.54
N ARG A 41 13.28 -9.38 -5.51
CA ARG A 41 13.56 -7.99 -5.12
C ARG A 41 13.92 -7.86 -3.65
N LEU A 42 13.24 -8.59 -2.75
CA LEU A 42 13.64 -8.65 -1.33
C LEU A 42 15.04 -9.22 -1.16
N SER A 43 15.37 -10.29 -1.90
CA SER A 43 16.71 -10.88 -1.86
C SER A 43 17.78 -9.89 -2.33
N TRP A 44 17.47 -9.10 -3.37
CA TRP A 44 18.34 -8.04 -3.84
C TRP A 44 18.47 -6.89 -2.83
N ALA A 45 17.37 -6.42 -2.25
CA ALA A 45 17.37 -5.39 -1.20
C ALA A 45 18.19 -5.84 0.02
N SER A 46 17.99 -7.08 0.47
CA SER A 46 18.73 -7.68 1.59
C SER A 46 20.24 -7.75 1.33
N ALA A 47 20.64 -8.17 0.13
CA ALA A 47 22.06 -8.21 -0.24
C ALA A 47 22.68 -6.80 -0.31
N SER A 48 21.93 -5.82 -0.81
CA SER A 48 22.36 -4.42 -0.86
C SER A 48 22.51 -3.83 0.55
N PHE A 49 21.53 -4.10 1.42
CA PHE A 49 21.54 -3.68 2.82
C PHE A 49 22.75 -4.26 3.57
N ALA A 50 23.00 -5.57 3.44
CA ALA A 50 24.11 -6.23 4.14
C ALA A 50 25.47 -5.59 3.83
N ILE A 51 25.76 -5.31 2.56
CA ILE A 51 27.01 -4.65 2.18
C ILE A 51 27.09 -3.23 2.72
N LEU A 52 26.00 -2.47 2.62
CA LEU A 52 26.02 -1.09 3.09
C LEU A 52 26.15 -1.01 4.61
N ALA A 53 25.56 -1.95 5.33
CA ALA A 53 25.75 -2.09 6.76
C ALA A 53 27.22 -2.41 7.09
N ASP A 54 27.82 -3.38 6.39
CA ASP A 54 29.25 -3.74 6.58
C ASP A 54 30.18 -2.55 6.27
N VAL A 55 29.94 -1.84 5.16
CA VAL A 55 30.69 -0.62 4.81
C VAL A 55 30.52 0.44 5.88
N ALA A 56 29.29 0.72 6.31
CA ALA A 56 29.02 1.74 7.32
C ALA A 56 29.69 1.39 8.66
N MET A 57 29.60 0.14 9.12
CA MET A 57 30.26 -0.31 10.35
C MET A 57 31.79 -0.23 10.21
N GLY A 58 32.36 -0.63 9.07
CA GLY A 58 33.79 -0.57 8.82
C GLY A 58 34.35 0.85 8.71
N THR A 59 33.60 1.78 8.11
CA THR A 59 34.11 3.13 7.84
C THR A 59 33.78 4.13 8.95
N LEU A 60 32.63 3.99 9.60
CA LEU A 60 32.17 4.92 10.63
C LEU A 60 32.41 4.38 12.04
N GLY A 61 32.48 3.06 12.23
CA GLY A 61 32.73 2.43 13.53
C GLY A 61 31.84 2.99 14.63
N GLY A 62 32.44 3.41 15.74
CA GLY A 62 31.72 4.01 16.88
C GLY A 62 31.01 5.33 16.57
N SER A 63 31.45 6.08 15.56
CA SER A 63 30.78 7.33 15.14
C SER A 63 29.43 7.10 14.47
N LEU A 64 29.16 5.86 14.03
CA LEU A 64 27.87 5.47 13.45
C LEU A 64 26.72 5.73 14.42
N LYS A 65 26.93 5.45 15.72
CA LYS A 65 25.93 5.69 16.77
C LYS A 65 25.57 7.18 16.90
N ALA A 66 26.52 8.08 16.65
CA ALA A 66 26.29 9.52 16.68
C ALA A 66 25.59 10.03 15.41
N LYS A 67 25.71 9.32 14.27
CA LYS A 67 25.06 9.67 13.00
C LYS A 67 23.63 9.14 12.92
N GLN A 68 22.75 9.65 13.78
CA GLN A 68 21.36 9.20 13.94
C GLN A 68 20.54 9.22 12.64
N MET A 69 20.78 10.18 11.74
CA MET A 69 20.09 10.21 10.45
C MET A 69 20.52 9.08 9.50
N VAL A 70 21.75 8.57 9.62
CA VAL A 70 22.24 7.44 8.83
C VAL A 70 21.68 6.13 9.39
N THR A 71 21.74 5.96 10.71
CA THR A 71 21.17 4.78 11.38
C THR A 71 19.65 4.72 11.22
N GLY A 72 18.96 5.86 11.25
CA GLY A 72 17.53 5.97 10.94
C GLY A 72 17.19 5.42 9.56
N ARG A 73 17.96 5.78 8.52
CA ARG A 73 17.74 5.24 7.16
C ARG A 73 17.98 3.73 7.06
N PHE A 74 18.97 3.20 7.78
CA PHE A 74 19.12 1.74 7.88
C PHE A 74 17.90 1.10 8.57
N ALA A 75 17.38 1.72 9.63
CA ALA A 75 16.17 1.25 10.30
C ALA A 75 14.96 1.30 9.37
N ASP A 76 14.81 2.33 8.53
CA ASP A 76 13.73 2.44 7.54
C ASP A 76 13.79 1.31 6.51
N ILE A 77 14.99 1.02 5.96
CA ILE A 77 15.19 -0.09 5.01
C ILE A 77 14.84 -1.42 5.67
N LEU A 78 15.34 -1.66 6.88
CA LEU A 78 15.11 -2.89 7.61
C LEU A 78 13.62 -3.07 7.96
N SER A 79 12.97 -2.01 8.41
CA SER A 79 11.54 -2.02 8.75
C SER A 79 10.68 -2.31 7.52
N ALA A 80 10.95 -1.65 6.39
CA ALA A 80 10.24 -1.93 5.15
C ALA A 80 10.50 -3.37 4.66
N MET A 81 11.71 -3.90 4.83
CA MET A 81 12.05 -5.28 4.44
C MET A 81 11.34 -6.30 5.33
N TYR A 82 11.25 -6.02 6.62
CA TYR A 82 10.50 -6.82 7.58
C TYR A 82 9.00 -6.84 7.26
N LEU A 83 8.41 -5.67 6.99
CA LEU A 83 7.00 -5.56 6.59
C LEU A 83 6.73 -6.30 5.28
N GLY A 84 7.56 -6.11 4.25
CA GLY A 84 7.41 -6.82 2.98
C GLY A 84 7.55 -8.34 3.13
N THR A 85 8.50 -8.80 3.93
CA THR A 85 8.65 -10.24 4.22
C THR A 85 7.43 -10.77 4.97
N SER A 86 6.90 -10.01 5.92
CA SER A 86 5.70 -10.37 6.69
C SER A 86 4.46 -10.43 5.80
N THR A 87 4.30 -9.51 4.84
CA THR A 87 3.23 -9.54 3.83
C THR A 87 3.27 -10.84 3.02
N LEU A 88 4.44 -11.21 2.49
CA LEU A 88 4.58 -12.45 1.74
C LEU A 88 4.33 -13.67 2.62
N ARG A 89 4.82 -13.66 3.85
CA ARG A 89 4.64 -14.77 4.80
C ARG A 89 3.17 -14.97 5.15
N ARG A 90 2.43 -13.88 5.39
CA ARG A 90 0.98 -13.91 5.63
C ARG A 90 0.24 -14.50 4.44
N TRP A 91 0.53 -14.03 3.22
CA TRP A 91 -0.11 -14.55 2.00
C TRP A 91 0.16 -16.05 1.78
N GLU A 92 1.37 -16.52 2.12
CA GLU A 92 1.67 -17.96 2.09
C GLU A 92 0.89 -18.76 3.13
N TYR A 93 0.80 -18.23 4.35
CA TYR A 93 0.07 -18.85 5.45
C TYR A 93 -1.44 -18.95 5.15
N GLU A 94 -2.01 -17.94 4.51
CA GLU A 94 -3.41 -17.90 4.09
C GLU A 94 -3.71 -18.72 2.82
N GLY A 95 -2.75 -19.52 2.34
CA GLY A 95 -2.95 -20.48 1.26
C GLY A 95 -2.69 -19.94 -0.15
N ARG A 96 -1.94 -18.84 -0.29
CA ARG A 96 -1.55 -18.26 -1.59
C ARG A 96 -2.74 -17.92 -2.49
N LYS A 97 -3.82 -17.40 -1.90
CA LYS A 97 -5.04 -17.01 -2.61
C LYS A 97 -4.71 -16.00 -3.72
N LYS A 98 -5.18 -16.28 -4.95
CA LYS A 98 -4.89 -15.42 -6.11
C LYS A 98 -5.58 -14.06 -6.02
N GLU A 99 -6.77 -14.00 -5.42
CA GLU A 99 -7.51 -12.76 -5.20
C GLU A 99 -6.71 -11.78 -4.35
N ASP A 100 -5.98 -12.26 -3.34
CA ASP A 100 -5.24 -11.41 -2.39
C ASP A 100 -3.94 -10.83 -2.96
N LEU A 101 -3.53 -11.27 -4.16
CA LEU A 101 -2.36 -10.73 -4.84
C LEU A 101 -2.46 -9.21 -5.08
N VAL A 102 -3.66 -8.66 -5.23
CA VAL A 102 -3.84 -7.20 -5.36
C VAL A 102 -3.32 -6.45 -4.12
N TYR A 103 -3.60 -6.97 -2.93
CA TYR A 103 -3.10 -6.39 -1.67
C TYR A 103 -1.59 -6.60 -1.54
N VAL A 104 -1.11 -7.81 -1.84
CA VAL A 104 0.30 -8.15 -1.76
C VAL A 104 1.13 -7.28 -2.70
N ASP A 105 0.73 -7.16 -3.96
CA ASP A 105 1.45 -6.37 -4.97
C ASP A 105 1.54 -4.90 -4.54
N TYR A 106 0.45 -4.31 -4.08
CA TYR A 106 0.44 -2.92 -3.62
C TYR A 106 1.33 -2.71 -2.38
N ALA A 107 1.20 -3.59 -1.38
CA ALA A 107 1.99 -3.52 -0.16
C ALA A 107 3.50 -3.72 -0.43
N MET A 108 3.84 -4.66 -1.31
CA MET A 108 5.23 -4.90 -1.70
C MET A 108 5.83 -3.73 -2.48
N GLU A 109 5.11 -3.16 -3.45
CA GLU A 109 5.59 -1.97 -4.18
C GLU A 109 5.76 -0.76 -3.24
N THR A 110 4.87 -0.60 -2.26
CA THR A 110 5.02 0.42 -1.21
C THR A 110 6.28 0.18 -0.37
N CYS A 111 6.50 -1.06 0.10
CA CYS A 111 7.70 -1.40 0.86
C CYS A 111 8.99 -1.18 0.05
N PHE A 112 9.02 -1.60 -1.22
CA PHE A 112 10.17 -1.40 -2.10
C PHE A 112 10.44 0.07 -2.39
N HIS A 113 9.39 0.89 -2.50
CA HIS A 113 9.55 2.32 -2.66
C HIS A 113 10.15 2.96 -1.41
N ASN A 114 9.66 2.60 -0.22
CA ASN A 114 10.21 3.09 1.04
C ASN A 114 11.69 2.68 1.21
N MET A 115 12.04 1.44 0.86
CA MET A 115 13.45 1.01 0.81
C MET A 115 14.26 1.86 -0.17
N GLN A 116 13.74 2.11 -1.38
CA GLN A 116 14.42 2.90 -2.40
C GLN A 116 14.71 4.33 -1.92
N VAL A 117 13.73 4.99 -1.31
CA VAL A 117 13.89 6.34 -0.74
C VAL A 117 14.97 6.34 0.35
N ALA A 118 14.96 5.35 1.24
CA ALA A 118 15.94 5.24 2.30
C ALA A 118 17.35 4.89 1.77
N PHE A 119 17.48 4.02 0.76
CA PHE A 119 18.73 3.74 0.06
C PHE A 119 19.30 4.99 -0.62
N ASP A 120 18.48 5.72 -1.37
CA ASP A 120 18.90 6.96 -2.04
C ASP A 120 19.35 8.01 -1.02
N GLY A 121 18.63 8.13 0.10
CA GLY A 121 19.02 8.95 1.23
C GLY A 121 20.34 8.49 1.87
N LEU A 122 20.57 7.19 1.96
CA LEU A 122 21.80 6.61 2.51
C LEU A 122 22.98 6.92 1.58
N PHE A 123 22.88 6.66 0.28
CA PHE A 123 23.94 6.97 -0.69
C PHE A 123 24.30 8.45 -0.73
N ALA A 124 23.30 9.34 -0.63
CA ALA A 124 23.53 10.79 -0.61
C ALA A 124 24.28 11.27 0.64
N ASN A 125 24.20 10.54 1.76
CA ASN A 125 24.66 11.03 3.07
C ASN A 125 25.74 10.16 3.73
N LEU A 126 26.01 8.96 3.22
CA LEU A 126 27.04 8.08 3.72
C LEU A 126 28.41 8.72 3.47
N THR A 127 29.16 8.95 4.55
CA THR A 127 30.53 9.49 4.50
C THR A 127 31.52 8.36 4.64
N VAL A 128 32.09 7.94 3.52
CA VAL A 128 33.17 6.94 3.46
C VAL A 128 34.49 7.66 3.16
N PRO A 129 35.48 7.63 4.05
CA PRO A 129 36.79 8.23 3.78
C PRO A 129 37.37 7.74 2.45
N GLY A 130 37.77 8.66 1.56
CA GLY A 130 38.33 8.34 0.24
C GLY A 130 37.34 7.88 -0.84
N ALA A 131 36.16 7.36 -0.47
CA ALA A 131 35.18 6.82 -1.43
C ALA A 131 33.80 7.52 -1.40
N THR A 132 33.65 8.62 -0.66
CA THR A 132 32.37 9.34 -0.55
C THR A 132 31.81 9.76 -1.92
N TRP A 133 32.67 10.21 -2.84
CA TRP A 133 32.26 10.59 -4.20
C TRP A 133 31.71 9.40 -4.99
N PHE A 134 32.23 8.19 -4.76
CA PHE A 134 31.81 6.97 -5.44
C PHE A 134 30.41 6.53 -4.99
N PHE A 135 30.12 6.58 -3.68
CA PHE A 135 28.79 6.27 -3.15
C PHE A 135 27.75 7.32 -3.57
N ARG A 136 28.07 8.61 -3.46
CA ARG A 136 27.16 9.70 -3.83
C ARG A 136 26.92 9.81 -5.34
N GLY A 137 27.97 9.55 -6.14
CA GLY A 137 27.95 9.68 -7.59
C GLY A 137 27.59 8.37 -8.28
N VAL A 138 28.53 7.42 -8.33
CA VAL A 138 28.40 6.20 -9.14
C VAL A 138 27.29 5.29 -8.61
N ILE A 139 27.34 4.92 -7.33
CA ILE A 139 26.33 4.03 -6.74
C ILE A 139 24.98 4.74 -6.63
N GLY A 140 24.96 6.01 -6.21
CA GLY A 140 23.74 6.81 -6.14
C GLY A 140 23.03 6.93 -7.50
N THR A 141 23.77 7.20 -8.58
CA THR A 141 23.20 7.25 -9.93
C THR A 141 22.75 5.86 -10.38
N TRP A 142 23.53 4.81 -10.11
CA TRP A 142 23.11 3.44 -10.41
C TRP A 142 21.82 3.04 -9.69
N SER A 143 21.67 3.39 -8.42
CA SER A 143 20.44 3.18 -7.62
C SER A 143 19.22 3.85 -8.25
N ARG A 144 19.38 5.06 -8.77
CA ARG A 144 18.30 5.82 -9.43
C ARG A 144 17.92 5.28 -10.80
N ILE A 145 18.87 4.72 -11.54
CA ILE A 145 18.62 4.07 -12.84
C ILE A 145 18.03 2.67 -12.62
N ASN A 146 18.53 1.95 -11.62
CA ASN A 146 18.14 0.60 -11.27
C ASN A 146 17.37 0.59 -9.95
N ARG A 147 16.20 1.22 -9.96
CA ARG A 147 15.34 1.33 -8.77
C ARG A 147 14.68 0.00 -8.41
N LEU A 148 14.54 -0.25 -7.11
CA LEU A 148 13.72 -1.33 -6.57
C LEU A 148 12.25 -1.16 -6.96
N SER A 149 11.72 0.04 -6.75
CA SER A 149 10.36 0.43 -7.13
C SER A 149 10.23 1.96 -7.27
N SER A 150 9.30 2.38 -8.11
CA SER A 150 8.83 3.77 -8.21
C SER A 150 7.60 4.04 -7.35
N GLY A 151 7.14 3.06 -6.56
CA GLY A 151 5.88 3.08 -5.85
C GLY A 151 4.77 2.34 -6.60
N PRO A 152 3.60 2.15 -5.96
CA PRO A 152 2.43 1.60 -6.61
C PRO A 152 1.99 2.48 -7.78
N SER A 153 1.70 1.85 -8.93
CA SER A 153 1.12 2.55 -10.08
C SER A 153 -0.35 2.91 -9.83
N ASP A 154 -0.85 3.94 -10.51
CA ASP A 154 -2.28 4.32 -10.45
C ASP A 154 -3.21 3.15 -10.75
N TYR A 155 -2.81 2.26 -11.65
CA TYR A 155 -3.52 1.02 -11.94
C TYR A 155 -3.62 0.10 -10.72
N GLN A 156 -2.52 -0.09 -9.99
CA GLN A 156 -2.52 -0.88 -8.75
C GLN A 156 -3.34 -0.19 -7.65
N THR A 157 -3.22 1.14 -7.53
CA THR A 157 -4.01 1.95 -6.60
C THR A 157 -5.52 1.83 -6.87
N HIS A 158 -5.93 1.87 -8.14
CA HIS A 158 -7.33 1.70 -8.51
C HIS A 158 -7.84 0.29 -8.16
N LYS A 159 -7.03 -0.75 -8.43
CA LYS A 159 -7.38 -2.14 -8.09
C LYS A 159 -7.57 -2.34 -6.59
N ILE A 160 -6.64 -1.87 -5.77
CA ILE A 160 -6.76 -2.03 -4.32
C ILE A 160 -7.93 -1.21 -3.76
N ALA A 161 -8.16 0.00 -4.28
CA ALA A 161 -9.31 0.81 -3.90
C ALA A 161 -10.63 0.11 -4.21
N GLN A 162 -10.73 -0.54 -5.38
CA GLN A 162 -11.90 -1.34 -5.74
C GLN A 162 -12.07 -2.56 -4.83
N ALA A 163 -10.97 -3.26 -4.50
CA ALA A 163 -11.01 -4.43 -3.62
C ALA A 163 -11.48 -4.06 -2.21
N ILE A 164 -10.95 -2.98 -1.61
CA ILE A 164 -11.34 -2.51 -0.27
C ILE A 164 -12.79 -2.01 -0.22
N GLN A 165 -13.32 -1.47 -1.32
CA GLN A 165 -14.71 -1.00 -1.42
C GLN A 165 -15.69 -2.10 -1.83
N THR A 166 -15.24 -3.34 -2.03
CA THR A 166 -16.11 -4.46 -2.38
C THR A 166 -16.32 -5.34 -1.15
N PRO A 167 -17.52 -5.35 -0.56
CA PRO A 167 -17.87 -6.31 0.48
C PRO A 167 -17.70 -7.75 -0.02
N GLY A 168 -17.13 -8.60 0.83
CA GLY A 168 -16.89 -10.01 0.51
C GLY A 168 -15.83 -10.62 1.42
N GLU A 169 -15.66 -11.93 1.32
CA GLU A 169 -14.73 -12.70 2.18
C GLU A 169 -13.31 -12.12 2.15
N GLN A 170 -12.85 -11.72 0.96
CA GLN A 170 -11.55 -11.09 0.78
C GLN A 170 -11.35 -9.85 1.68
N ARG A 171 -12.32 -8.93 1.71
CA ARG A 171 -12.27 -7.74 2.55
C ARG A 171 -12.42 -8.11 4.02
N SER A 172 -13.31 -9.04 4.35
CA SER A 172 -13.52 -9.51 5.73
C SER A 172 -12.24 -10.03 6.37
N ARG A 173 -11.40 -10.76 5.62
CA ARG A 173 -10.07 -11.21 6.11
C ARG A 173 -9.09 -10.06 6.39
N MET A 174 -9.24 -8.92 5.71
CA MET A 174 -8.37 -7.75 5.92
C MET A 174 -8.74 -6.98 7.19
N ILE A 175 -10.01 -7.00 7.59
CA ILE A 175 -10.51 -6.35 8.80
C ILE A 175 -10.67 -7.32 9.97
N GLU A 176 -10.21 -8.57 9.82
CA GLU A 176 -10.23 -9.57 10.87
C GLU A 176 -9.44 -9.08 12.09
N GLY A 177 -10.04 -9.22 13.28
CA GLY A 177 -9.48 -8.73 14.54
C GLY A 177 -9.75 -7.26 14.84
N ILE A 178 -10.40 -6.52 13.95
CA ILE A 178 -10.93 -5.18 14.25
C ILE A 178 -12.27 -5.36 14.97
N TYR A 179 -12.36 -4.84 16.20
CA TYR A 179 -13.63 -4.79 16.93
C TYR A 179 -14.56 -3.77 16.26
N LEU A 180 -15.68 -4.28 15.73
CA LEU A 180 -16.79 -3.48 15.21
C LEU A 180 -17.88 -3.47 16.29
N ALA A 181 -17.95 -2.38 17.04
CA ALA A 181 -19.04 -2.17 17.99
C ALA A 181 -20.36 -1.98 17.24
N ASP A 182 -21.47 -2.50 17.77
CA ASP A 182 -22.80 -2.30 17.17
C ASP A 182 -23.32 -0.86 17.32
N ASP A 183 -22.58 -0.02 18.03
CA ASP A 183 -22.78 1.39 18.29
C ASP A 183 -21.50 2.19 17.99
N GLY A 184 -21.56 3.06 16.98
CA GLY A 184 -20.46 3.98 16.67
C GLY A 184 -20.24 4.24 15.18
N HIS A 185 -19.47 5.28 14.88
CA HIS A 185 -19.27 5.78 13.52
C HIS A 185 -18.63 4.76 12.56
N VAL A 186 -17.77 3.86 13.06
CA VAL A 186 -17.15 2.82 12.23
C VAL A 186 -18.20 1.82 11.73
N TRP A 187 -19.18 1.50 12.56
CA TRP A 187 -20.29 0.62 12.20
C TRP A 187 -21.28 1.27 11.24
N GLU A 188 -21.55 2.56 11.43
CA GLU A 188 -22.34 3.36 10.49
C GLU A 188 -21.71 3.37 9.09
N LEU A 189 -20.38 3.52 9.02
CA LEU A 189 -19.63 3.44 7.76
C LEU A 189 -19.73 2.05 7.12
N GLU A 190 -19.63 0.98 7.90
CA GLU A 190 -19.76 -0.39 7.39
C GLU A 190 -21.17 -0.67 6.84
N LYS A 191 -22.21 -0.27 7.58
CA LYS A 191 -23.61 -0.35 7.13
C LYS A 191 -23.83 0.43 5.84
N ALA A 192 -23.32 1.66 5.77
CA ALA A 192 -23.43 2.49 4.58
C ALA A 192 -22.72 1.84 3.37
N LEU A 193 -21.53 1.26 3.55
CA LEU A 193 -20.81 0.57 2.48
C LEU A 193 -21.61 -0.59 1.90
N VAL A 194 -22.17 -1.46 2.77
CA VAL A 194 -22.97 -2.61 2.35
C VAL A 194 -24.23 -2.16 1.61
N ALA A 195 -24.96 -1.18 2.14
CA ALA A 195 -26.19 -0.66 1.53
C ALA A 195 -25.92 0.04 0.18
N VAL A 196 -24.87 0.85 0.09
CA VAL A 196 -24.45 1.50 -1.16
C VAL A 196 -24.05 0.45 -2.20
N LYS A 197 -23.35 -0.62 -1.80
CA LYS A 197 -23.00 -1.68 -2.74
C LYS A 197 -24.22 -2.46 -3.22
N ALA A 198 -25.17 -2.75 -2.33
CA ALA A 198 -26.42 -3.43 -2.69
C ALA A 198 -27.26 -2.62 -3.69
N SER A 199 -27.23 -1.28 -3.59
CA SER A 199 -27.95 -0.38 -4.50
C SER A 199 -27.25 -0.11 -5.85
N ASP A 200 -25.97 -0.46 -6.01
CA ASP A 200 -25.14 -0.16 -7.20
C ASP A 200 -25.77 -0.66 -8.53
N ALA A 201 -26.39 -1.85 -8.51
CA ALA A 201 -27.05 -2.40 -9.69
C ALA A 201 -28.28 -1.57 -10.11
N ALA A 202 -29.10 -1.14 -9.16
CA ALA A 202 -30.28 -0.33 -9.40
C ALA A 202 -29.88 1.11 -9.81
N ASP A 203 -28.88 1.69 -9.14
CA ASP A 203 -28.35 3.01 -9.48
C ASP A 203 -27.76 3.04 -10.91
N LYS A 204 -27.07 1.98 -11.33
CA LYS A 204 -26.60 1.83 -12.73
C LYS A 204 -27.75 1.81 -13.74
N LYS A 205 -28.88 1.15 -13.44
CA LYS A 205 -30.08 1.17 -14.30
C LYS A 205 -30.64 2.59 -14.44
N VAL A 206 -30.76 3.31 -13.32
CA VAL A 206 -31.23 4.70 -13.30
C VAL A 206 -30.30 5.59 -14.12
N LYS A 207 -28.98 5.50 -13.90
CA LYS A 207 -27.97 6.24 -14.68
C LYS A 207 -28.03 5.92 -16.18
N ALA A 208 -28.24 4.65 -16.55
CA ALA A 208 -28.41 4.26 -17.94
C ALA A 208 -29.69 4.88 -18.55
N ALA A 209 -30.80 4.90 -17.81
CA ALA A 209 -32.06 5.51 -18.24
C ALA A 209 -31.96 7.04 -18.41
N VAL A 210 -31.20 7.72 -17.55
CA VAL A 210 -30.87 9.15 -17.73
C VAL A 210 -30.07 9.36 -19.02
N ARG A 211 -29.04 8.52 -19.25
CA ARG A 211 -28.20 8.60 -20.46
C ARG A 211 -29.01 8.35 -21.73
N SER A 212 -29.95 7.42 -21.69
CA SER A 212 -30.85 7.13 -22.82
C SER A 212 -32.05 8.11 -22.90
N LYS A 213 -32.07 9.19 -22.10
CA LYS A 213 -33.15 10.19 -22.06
C LYS A 213 -34.56 9.62 -21.78
N LYS A 214 -34.64 8.45 -21.13
CA LYS A 214 -35.93 7.86 -20.70
C LYS A 214 -36.52 8.57 -19.48
N ILE A 215 -35.66 9.16 -18.65
CA ILE A 215 -36.02 9.96 -17.49
C ILE A 215 -35.27 11.29 -17.49
N PRO A 216 -35.88 12.37 -16.98
CA PRO A 216 -35.23 13.67 -16.88
C PRO A 216 -34.08 13.62 -15.86
N LYS A 217 -33.06 14.45 -16.08
CA LYS A 217 -31.96 14.59 -15.12
C LYS A 217 -32.44 15.41 -13.92
N ALA A 218 -32.60 14.76 -12.78
CA ALA A 218 -32.90 15.38 -11.49
C ALA A 218 -31.78 15.10 -10.47
N LYS A 219 -31.80 15.77 -9.32
CA LYS A 219 -30.86 15.56 -8.21
C LYS A 219 -31.55 14.85 -7.04
N GLY A 220 -30.78 14.04 -6.30
CA GLY A 220 -31.22 13.40 -5.07
C GLY A 220 -32.47 12.52 -5.25
N ALA A 221 -33.35 12.53 -4.25
CA ALA A 221 -34.56 11.71 -4.19
C ALA A 221 -35.47 11.83 -5.44
N ALA A 222 -35.60 13.04 -5.99
CA ALA A 222 -36.44 13.31 -7.16
C ALA A 222 -36.04 12.49 -8.42
N LEU A 223 -34.77 12.11 -8.53
CA LEU A 223 -34.29 11.27 -9.62
C LEU A 223 -34.84 9.83 -9.51
N TYR A 224 -34.80 9.27 -8.31
CA TYR A 224 -35.25 7.90 -8.04
C TYR A 224 -36.78 7.80 -8.12
N ASP A 225 -37.52 8.83 -7.68
CA ASP A 225 -38.97 8.91 -7.86
C ASP A 225 -39.37 8.92 -9.33
N SER A 226 -38.61 9.65 -10.15
CA SER A 226 -38.83 9.70 -11.61
C SER A 226 -38.54 8.33 -12.25
N ALA A 227 -37.53 7.62 -11.77
CA ALA A 227 -37.21 6.27 -12.24
C ALA A 227 -38.28 5.24 -11.88
N LEU A 228 -38.87 5.33 -10.69
CA LEU A 228 -39.98 4.49 -10.26
C LEU A 228 -41.23 4.76 -11.11
N LYS A 229 -41.59 6.03 -11.32
CA LYS A 229 -42.73 6.43 -12.18
C LYS A 229 -42.57 5.97 -13.64
N ALA A 230 -41.34 5.97 -14.15
CA ALA A 230 -41.01 5.51 -15.49
C ALA A 230 -40.84 3.98 -15.61
N ASN A 231 -41.12 3.21 -14.53
CA ASN A 231 -40.94 1.76 -14.46
C ASN A 231 -39.52 1.29 -14.85
N VAL A 232 -38.50 2.12 -14.60
CA VAL A 232 -37.08 1.76 -14.84
C VAL A 232 -36.57 0.85 -13.72
N ILE A 233 -37.07 1.08 -12.50
CA ILE A 233 -36.80 0.30 -11.30
C ILE A 233 -38.12 -0.10 -10.64
N ASN A 234 -38.11 -1.19 -9.88
CA ASN A 234 -39.28 -1.63 -9.11
C ASN A 234 -39.29 -1.03 -7.69
N GLN A 235 -40.38 -1.26 -6.93
CA GLN A 235 -40.50 -0.73 -5.56
C GLN A 235 -39.43 -1.28 -4.62
N THR A 236 -39.00 -2.54 -4.80
CA THR A 236 -37.96 -3.13 -3.97
C THR A 236 -36.59 -2.46 -4.18
N GLU A 237 -36.23 -2.17 -5.43
CA GLU A 237 -35.01 -1.48 -5.81
C GLU A 237 -35.04 -0.02 -5.34
N PHE A 238 -36.20 0.63 -5.43
CA PHE A 238 -36.38 1.98 -4.88
C PHE A 238 -36.13 2.03 -3.38
N ASN A 239 -36.70 1.08 -2.62
CA ASN A 239 -36.51 1.02 -1.16
C ASN A 239 -35.03 0.78 -0.80
N VAL A 240 -34.34 -0.10 -1.52
CA VAL A 240 -32.90 -0.36 -1.31
C VAL A 240 -32.06 0.89 -1.58
N ILE A 241 -32.36 1.65 -2.65
CA ILE A 241 -31.68 2.92 -2.94
C ILE A 241 -31.97 3.95 -1.83
N ALA A 242 -33.23 4.08 -1.39
CA ALA A 242 -33.63 5.05 -0.38
C ALA A 242 -32.95 4.77 0.97
N GLU A 243 -32.86 3.49 1.36
CA GLU A 243 -32.13 3.07 2.56
C GLU A 243 -30.62 3.36 2.44
N ALA A 244 -30.02 3.03 1.29
CA ALA A 244 -28.61 3.34 1.04
C ALA A 244 -28.32 4.85 1.07
N GLU A 245 -29.21 5.67 0.52
CA GLU A 245 -29.11 7.14 0.57
C GLU A 245 -29.16 7.65 2.01
N LYS A 246 -30.10 7.15 2.81
CA LYS A 246 -30.24 7.51 4.23
C LYS A 246 -28.98 7.18 5.01
N LEU A 247 -28.47 5.96 4.86
CA LEU A 247 -27.24 5.51 5.55
C LEU A 247 -26.01 6.29 5.08
N ARG A 248 -25.91 6.56 3.77
CA ARG A 248 -24.82 7.37 3.21
C ARG A 248 -24.84 8.79 3.75
N LEU A 249 -26.01 9.42 3.83
CA LEU A 249 -26.15 10.77 4.40
C LEU A 249 -25.75 10.77 5.88
N SER A 250 -26.23 9.80 6.66
CA SER A 250 -25.84 9.65 8.06
C SER A 250 -24.32 9.52 8.24
N ALA A 251 -23.65 8.78 7.35
CA ALA A 251 -22.22 8.54 7.42
C ALA A 251 -21.35 9.72 6.96
N ILE A 252 -21.88 10.61 6.11
CA ILE A 252 -21.16 11.79 5.60
C ILE A 252 -21.46 13.04 6.42
N GLN A 253 -22.56 13.06 7.17
CA GLN A 253 -22.89 14.16 8.06
C GLN A 253 -21.78 14.33 9.10
N VAL A 254 -21.36 15.58 9.24
CA VAL A 254 -20.45 16.04 10.27
C VAL A 254 -21.24 16.98 11.15
N ASP A 255 -20.86 17.10 12.42
CA ASP A 255 -21.47 18.05 13.35
C ASP A 255 -21.62 19.43 12.69
N GLU A 256 -22.87 19.90 12.64
CA GLU A 256 -23.19 21.26 12.23
C GLU A 256 -23.12 22.14 13.47
N PHE A 257 -22.19 23.08 13.48
CA PHE A 257 -22.10 24.08 14.55
C PHE A 257 -22.83 25.33 14.09
N THR A 258 -23.84 25.74 14.85
CA THR A 258 -24.48 27.02 14.62
C THR A 258 -23.51 28.15 14.99
N LEU A 259 -23.79 29.36 14.51
CA LEU A 259 -22.99 30.54 14.85
C LEU A 259 -23.05 30.84 16.37
N GLU A 260 -24.14 30.45 17.03
CA GLU A 260 -24.35 30.53 18.47
C GLU A 260 -23.51 29.47 19.23
N ASP A 261 -23.43 28.24 18.73
CA ASP A 261 -22.55 27.18 19.28
C ASP A 261 -21.07 27.56 19.17
N TYR A 262 -20.69 28.27 18.11
CA TYR A 262 -19.34 28.79 17.94
C TYR A 262 -19.05 29.96 18.89
N ALA A 263 -20.01 30.88 19.06
CA ALA A 263 -19.86 32.05 19.92
C ALA A 263 -19.82 31.70 21.43
N SER A 264 -20.51 30.63 21.84
CA SER A 264 -20.56 30.16 23.24
C SER A 264 -19.31 29.39 23.69
N ARG A 265 -18.40 29.05 22.77
CA ARG A 265 -17.11 28.38 23.06
C ARG A 265 -15.93 29.35 23.22
N LYS A 266 -16.18 30.67 23.27
CA LYS A 266 -15.20 31.69 23.68
C LYS A 266 -15.23 31.90 25.19
#